data_AF-M3GXH9-F1
#
_entry.id   AF-M3GXH9-F1
#
_cell.length_a   1.000
_cell.length_b   1.000
_cell.length_c   1.000
_cell.angle_alpha   90.00
_cell.angle_beta   90.00
_cell.angle_gamma   90.00
#
_symmetry.space_group_name_H-M   'P 1'
#
loop_
_entity.id
_entity.type
_entity.pdbx_description
1 polymer ?
#
loop_
_entity_poly.entity_id
_entity_poly.type
_entity_poly.pdbx_seq_one_letter_code
_entity_poly.pdbx_strand_id
1 'polypeptide(L)'
;MLSKIPSNLKIFSGFTIGFLILFFLYRLCWCIVFSSKFSAASVPEIMLAFLVGIRFDISVCSILLGPPWILSAIHPLNRFKAYTLLWGIFPIFLFFTRRRF
;
A
#
# COMPACT_ATOMS: atom_id res chain seq x y z
N MET A 1 28.32 5.48 6.15
CA MET A 1 28.01 4.13 5.62
C MET A 1 26.49 4.00 5.52
N LEU A 2 25.91 4.19 4.32
CA LEU A 2 24.54 3.75 4.08
C LEU A 2 24.55 2.22 4.15
N SER A 3 24.12 1.67 5.29
CA SER A 3 23.92 0.24 5.47
C SER A 3 23.07 -0.26 4.30
N LYS A 4 23.55 -1.28 3.58
CA LYS A 4 22.81 -1.90 2.47
C LYS A 4 21.44 -2.31 2.99
N ILE A 5 20.38 -1.62 2.55
CA ILE A 5 19.00 -2.01 2.87
C ILE A 5 18.82 -3.48 2.44
N PRO A 6 18.39 -4.37 3.35
CA PRO A 6 18.12 -5.77 3.03
C PRO A 6 17.21 -5.89 1.81
N SER A 7 17.52 -6.82 0.90
CA SER A 7 16.73 -7.00 -0.33
C SER A 7 15.23 -7.24 -0.05
N ASN A 8 14.91 -7.92 1.05
CA ASN A 8 13.53 -8.15 1.49
C ASN A 8 12.81 -6.82 1.77
N LEU A 9 13.44 -5.91 2.52
CA LEU A 9 12.86 -4.59 2.81
C LEU A 9 12.70 -3.77 1.53
N LYS A 10 13.62 -3.86 0.57
CA LYS A 10 13.46 -3.19 -0.74
C LYS A 10 12.24 -3.68 -1.51
N ILE A 11 12.00 -4.99 -1.50
CA ILE A 11 10.84 -5.60 -2.18
C ILE A 11 9.54 -5.10 -1.55
N PHE A 12 9.42 -5.14 -0.23
CA PHE A 12 8.22 -4.64 0.47
C PHE A 12 8.01 -3.15 0.27
N SER A 13 9.06 -2.34 0.36
CA SER A 13 8.96 -0.91 0.06
C SER A 13 8.48 -0.67 -1.37
N GLY A 14 8.94 -1.47 -2.34
CA GLY A 14 8.45 -1.43 -3.71
C GLY A 14 6.96 -1.74 -3.83
N PHE A 15 6.49 -2.80 -3.17
CA PHE A 15 5.06 -3.12 -3.12
C PHE A 15 4.25 -2.01 -2.46
N THR A 16 4.68 -1.49 -1.32
CA THR A 16 3.99 -0.39 -0.61
C THR A 16 3.86 0.85 -1.48
N ILE A 17 4.94 1.26 -2.16
CA ILE A 17 4.90 2.38 -3.11
C ILE A 17 3.95 2.08 -4.27
N GLY A 18 3.99 0.87 -4.83
CA GLY A 18 3.09 0.45 -5.90
C GLY A 18 1.61 0.52 -5.51
N PHE A 19 1.24 0.04 -4.31
CA PHE A 19 -0.12 0.12 -3.80
C PHE A 19 -0.56 1.56 -3.55
N LEU A 20 0.31 2.42 -3.00
CA LEU A 20 0.01 3.84 -2.79
C LEU A 20 -0.20 4.58 -4.10
N ILE A 21 0.63 4.32 -5.12
CA ILE A 21 0.42 4.88 -6.47
C ILE A 21 -0.93 4.42 -7.04
N LEU A 22 -1.26 3.14 -6.89
CA LEU A 22 -2.52 2.59 -7.41
C LEU A 22 -3.74 3.20 -6.70
N PHE A 23 -3.69 3.38 -5.38
CA PHE A 23 -4.76 4.06 -4.63
C PHE A 23 -4.88 5.52 -5.00
N PHE A 24 -3.77 6.22 -5.19
CA PHE A 24 -3.76 7.60 -5.63
C PHE A 24 -4.36 7.76 -7.04
N LEU A 25 -3.98 6.92 -8.00
CA LEU A 25 -4.55 6.92 -9.35
C LEU A 25 -6.04 6.59 -9.34
N TYR A 26 -6.46 5.58 -8.57
CA TYR A 26 -7.88 5.26 -8.41
C TYR A 26 -8.67 6.47 -7.89
N ARG A 27 -8.14 7.17 -6.90
CA ARG A 27 -8.76 8.36 -6.32
C ARG A 27 -8.84 9.51 -7.33
N LEU A 28 -7.80 9.73 -8.13
CA LEU A 28 -7.85 10.71 -9.22
C LEU A 28 -8.93 10.36 -10.26
N CYS A 29 -9.00 9.11 -10.71
CA CYS A 29 -10.04 8.64 -11.62
C CYS A 29 -11.43 8.88 -11.01
N TRP A 30 -11.61 8.56 -9.73
CA TRP A 30 -12.87 8.77 -9.02
C TRP A 30 -13.26 10.25 -8.96
N CYS A 31 -12.32 11.15 -8.64
CA CYS A 31 -12.56 12.59 -8.64
C CYS A 31 -12.98 13.11 -10.02
N ILE A 32 -12.40 12.58 -11.11
CA ILE A 32 -12.76 12.98 -12.47
C ILE A 32 -14.17 12.49 -12.83
N VAL A 33 -14.47 11.21 -12.60
CA VAL A 33 -15.77 10.59 -12.92
C VAL A 33 -16.91 11.23 -12.14
N PHE A 34 -16.68 11.56 -10.88
CA PHE A 34 -17.70 12.17 -10.01
C PHE A 34 -17.57 13.69 -9.89
N SER A 35 -16.79 14.35 -10.76
CA SER A 35 -16.55 15.80 -10.74
C SER A 35 -17.85 16.62 -10.66
N SER A 36 -18.90 16.19 -11.37
CA SER A 36 -20.21 16.85 -11.38
C SER A 36 -20.90 16.91 -10.00
N LYS A 37 -20.59 15.95 -9.12
CA LYS A 37 -21.14 15.86 -7.75
C LYS A 37 -20.48 16.85 -6.79
N PHE A 38 -19.32 17.41 -7.15
CA PHE A 38 -18.58 18.38 -6.33
C PHE A 38 -18.82 19.83 -6.76
N SER A 39 -19.77 20.07 -7.66
CA SER A 39 -20.10 21.41 -8.18
C SER A 39 -20.51 22.42 -7.10
N ALA A 40 -21.01 21.95 -5.95
CA ALA A 40 -21.37 22.79 -4.80
C ALA A 40 -20.29 22.82 -3.70
N ALA A 41 -19.23 22.01 -3.81
CA ALA A 41 -18.18 21.91 -2.80
C ALA A 41 -17.06 22.90 -3.11
N SER A 42 -16.51 23.52 -2.07
CA SER A 42 -15.37 24.42 -2.22
C SER A 42 -14.07 23.64 -2.45
N VAL A 43 -13.13 24.23 -3.19
CA VAL A 43 -11.80 23.62 -3.45
C VAL A 43 -11.09 23.17 -2.16
N PRO A 44 -11.09 23.93 -1.05
CA PRO A 44 -10.48 23.50 0.21
C PRO A 44 -11.10 22.24 0.80
N GLU A 45 -12.42 22.06 0.71
CA GLU A 45 -13.10 20.86 1.18
C GLU A 45 -12.71 19.63 0.36
N ILE A 46 -12.58 19.79 -0.95
CA ILE A 46 -12.10 18.72 -1.85
C ILE A 46 -10.66 18.35 -1.49
N MET A 47 -9.78 19.33 -1.26
CA MET A 47 -8.39 19.07 -0.85
C MET A 47 -8.31 18.38 0.52
N LEU A 48 -9.12 18.80 1.49
CA LEU A 48 -9.18 18.19 2.81
C LEU A 48 -9.66 16.73 2.71
N ALA A 49 -10.72 16.46 1.95
CA ALA A 49 -11.20 15.12 1.68
C ALA A 49 -10.12 14.25 1.03
N PHE A 50 -9.32 14.84 0.13
CA PHE A 50 -8.19 14.15 -0.50
C PHE A 50 -7.10 13.78 0.52
N LEU A 51 -6.74 14.69 1.42
CA LEU A 51 -5.78 14.44 2.51
C LEU A 51 -6.25 13.35 3.46
N VAL A 52 -7.53 13.39 3.87
CA VAL A 52 -8.15 12.33 4.69
C VAL A 52 -8.10 10.99 3.96
N GLY A 53 -8.35 11.02 2.65
CA GLY A 53 -8.19 9.89 1.75
C GLY A 53 -6.78 9.29 1.77
N ILE A 54 -5.75 10.12 1.59
CA ILE A 54 -4.35 9.68 1.63
C ILE A 54 -4.01 9.06 2.99
N ARG A 55 -4.48 9.66 4.09
CA ARG A 55 -4.27 9.10 5.44
C ARG A 55 -4.87 7.71 5.57
N PHE A 56 -6.08 7.51 5.03
CA PHE A 56 -6.74 6.22 5.00
C PHE A 56 -5.94 5.21 4.16
N ASP A 57 -5.50 5.59 2.96
CA ASP A 57 -4.74 4.73 2.06
C ASP A 57 -3.41 4.26 2.69
N ILE A 58 -2.70 5.17 3.38
CA ILE A 58 -1.50 4.84 4.15
C ILE A 58 -1.84 3.84 5.27
N SER A 59 -2.92 4.06 6.01
CA SER A 59 -3.33 3.16 7.11
C SER A 59 -3.67 1.76 6.58
N VAL A 60 -4.37 1.66 5.45
CA VAL A 60 -4.68 0.38 4.79
C VAL A 60 -3.39 -0.32 4.35
N CYS A 61 -2.46 0.41 3.71
CA CYS A 61 -1.15 -0.14 3.35
C CYS A 61 -0.38 -0.63 4.59
N SER A 62 -0.39 0.11 5.70
CA SER A 62 0.27 -0.29 6.94
C SER A 62 -0.36 -1.55 7.56
N ILE A 63 -1.69 -1.69 7.53
CA ILE A 63 -2.37 -2.87 8.08
C ILE A 63 -2.10 -4.11 7.20
N LEU A 64 -2.13 -3.94 5.88
CA LEU A 64 -1.96 -5.05 4.93
C LEU A 64 -0.48 -5.45 4.76
N LEU A 65 0.41 -4.49 4.62
CA LEU A 65 1.82 -4.75 4.32
C LEU A 65 2.72 -4.64 5.55
N GLY A 66 2.28 -3.98 6.63
CA GLY A 66 3.07 -3.80 7.85
C GLY A 66 3.43 -5.12 8.55
N PRO A 67 2.49 -6.04 8.82
CA PRO A 67 2.82 -7.32 9.43
C PRO A 67 3.86 -8.14 8.64
N PRO A 68 3.70 -8.39 7.32
CA PRO A 68 4.71 -9.13 6.57
C PRO A 68 6.02 -8.33 6.40
N TRP A 69 5.97 -6.99 6.40
CA TRP A 69 7.17 -6.15 6.40
C TRP A 69 7.99 -6.31 7.68
N ILE A 70 7.34 -6.31 8.86
CA ILE A 70 7.98 -6.56 10.16
C ILE A 70 8.56 -7.99 10.19
N LEU A 71 7.78 -8.99 9.76
CA LEU A 71 8.24 -10.37 9.70
C LEU A 71 9.47 -10.53 8.80
N SER A 72 9.50 -9.83 7.66
CA SER A 72 10.65 -9.87 6.74
C SER A 72 11.93 -9.30 7.33
N ALA A 73 11.84 -8.43 8.34
CA ALA A 73 12.98 -7.80 9.00
C ALA A 73 13.65 -8.70 10.07
N ILE A 74 12.99 -9.78 10.50
CA ILE A 74 13.53 -10.70 11.51
C ILE A 74 14.53 -11.67 10.85
N HIS A 75 15.78 -11.21 10.71
CA HIS A 75 16.86 -11.94 10.04
C HIS A 75 17.07 -13.40 10.49
N PRO A 76 17.04 -13.76 11.80
CA PRO A 76 17.26 -15.14 12.23
C PRO A 76 16.20 -16.12 11.70
N LEU A 77 14.97 -15.67 11.54
CA LEU A 77 13.83 -16.50 11.11
C LEU A 77 13.77 -16.68 9.60
N ASN A 78 14.36 -15.76 8.82
CA ASN A 78 14.43 -15.84 7.36
C ASN A 78 15.24 -17.05 6.83
N ARG A 79 15.94 -17.80 7.71
CA ARG A 79 16.57 -19.08 7.36
C ARG A 79 15.55 -20.19 7.06
N PHE A 80 14.34 -20.09 7.61
CA PHE A 80 13.32 -21.13 7.47
C PHE A 80 12.44 -20.84 6.25
N LYS A 81 12.39 -21.79 5.30
CA LYS A 81 11.60 -21.63 4.06
C LYS A 81 10.11 -21.34 4.34
N ALA A 82 9.52 -22.01 5.33
CA ALA A 82 8.12 -21.80 5.72
C ALA A 82 7.86 -20.38 6.24
N TYR A 83 8.80 -19.83 7.01
CA TYR A 83 8.73 -18.46 7.52
C TYR A 83 8.83 -17.44 6.38
N THR A 84 9.79 -17.63 5.47
CA THR A 84 9.96 -16.79 4.27
C THR A 84 8.74 -16.85 3.35
N LEU A 85 8.10 -18.01 3.24
CA LEU A 85 6.88 -18.19 2.46
C LEU A 85 5.70 -17.39 3.05
N LEU A 86 5.54 -17.43 4.38
CA LEU A 86 4.44 -16.76 5.10
C LEU A 86 4.40 -15.26 4.81
N TRP A 87 5.53 -14.56 4.93
CA TRP A 87 5.56 -13.12 4.63
C TRP A 87 5.71 -12.84 3.13
N GLY A 88 6.37 -13.71 2.36
CA GLY A 88 6.62 -13.47 0.92
C GLY A 88 5.41 -13.65 0.01
N ILE A 89 4.49 -14.58 0.32
CA ILE A 89 3.28 -14.81 -0.48
C ILE A 89 2.20 -13.76 -0.21
N PHE A 90 2.17 -13.17 0.97
CA PHE A 90 1.08 -12.29 1.40
C PHE A 90 0.82 -11.10 0.45
N PRO A 91 1.83 -10.34 -0.01
CA PRO A 91 1.63 -9.24 -0.96
C PRO A 91 1.13 -9.72 -2.33
N ILE A 92 1.58 -10.90 -2.77
CA ILE A 92 1.19 -11.52 -4.04
C ILE A 92 -0.30 -11.92 -3.98
N PHE A 93 -0.70 -12.55 -2.87
CA PHE A 93 -2.10 -12.91 -2.64
C PHE A 93 -3.02 -11.69 -2.67
N LEU A 94 -2.63 -10.59 -2.02
CA LEU A 94 -3.40 -9.34 -2.07
C LEU A 94 -3.54 -8.78 -3.50
N PHE A 95 -2.49 -8.89 -4.31
CA PHE A 95 -2.51 -8.42 -5.69
C PHE A 95 -3.42 -9.27 -6.59
N PHE A 96 -3.41 -10.59 -6.43
CA PHE A 96 -4.15 -11.52 -7.31
C PHE A 96 -5.60 -11.81 -6.87
N THR A 97 -5.88 -11.84 -5.57
CA THR A 97 -7.22 -12.17 -5.05
C THR A 97 -8.27 -11.09 -5.37
N ARG A 98 -7.87 -9.90 -5.84
CA ARG A 98 -8.79 -8.87 -6.36
C ARG A 98 -9.43 -9.18 -7.73
N ARG A 99 -9.10 -10.28 -8.41
CA ARG A 99 -9.68 -10.63 -9.73
C ARG A 99 -11.06 -11.33 -9.69
N ARG A 100 -11.78 -11.37 -8.56
CA ARG A 100 -13.07 -12.09 -8.43
C ARG A 100 -14.23 -11.27 -7.83
N PHE A 101 -14.36 -10.00 -8.18
CA PHE A 101 -15.61 -9.26 -7.97
C PHE A 101 -15.91 -8.35 -9.16
#